data_AF-A0A0B8PE29-F1
#
_entry.id   AF-A0A0B8PE29-F1
#
_cell.length_a   1.000
_cell.length_b   1.000
_cell.length_c   1.000
_cell.angle_alpha   90.00
_cell.angle_beta   90.00
_cell.angle_gamma   90.00
#
_symmetry.space_group_name_H-M   'P 1'
#
loop_
_entity.id
_entity.type
_entity.pdbx_description
1 polymer ?
#
loop_
_entity_poly.entity_id
_entity_poly.type
_entity_poly.pdbx_seq_one_letter_code
_entity_poly.pdbx_strand_id
1 'polypeptide(L)'
;MLKKSNTTKQAYWLVVNGSDIWLDQGEIPFGDAHTYDLPKEKAVVIAEYQGHSVYWLNDADVERGLEMSSLRSLLDLPQELFLIVSKAVQYGT
;
A
#
# COMPACT_ATOMS: atom_id res chain seq x y z
N MET A 1 -22.52 -12.54 22.55
CA MET A 1 -21.36 -11.62 22.47
C MET A 1 -20.46 -12.09 21.34
N LEU A 2 -20.45 -11.38 20.21
CA LEU A 2 -19.51 -11.69 19.12
C LEU A 2 -18.11 -11.28 19.59
N LYS A 3 -17.20 -12.25 19.73
CA LYS A 3 -15.77 -11.98 19.85
C LYS A 3 -15.36 -11.25 18.57
N LYS A 4 -15.19 -9.92 18.62
CA LYS A 4 -14.43 -9.20 17.61
C LYS A 4 -13.01 -9.72 17.74
N SER A 5 -12.68 -10.77 16.99
CA SER A 5 -11.30 -11.19 16.79
C SER A 5 -10.58 -9.99 16.20
N ASN A 6 -9.85 -9.27 17.04
CA ASN A 6 -8.97 -8.18 16.64
C ASN A 6 -7.75 -8.80 15.95
N THR A 7 -7.99 -9.53 14.87
CA THR A 7 -6.94 -10.08 14.02
C THR A 7 -6.41 -8.88 13.26
N THR A 8 -5.31 -8.32 13.76
CA THR A 8 -4.44 -7.40 13.01
C THR A 8 -4.13 -8.09 11.69
N LYS A 9 -4.82 -7.68 10.61
CA LYS A 9 -4.63 -8.27 9.29
C LYS A 9 -3.48 -7.52 8.64
N GLN A 10 -2.28 -8.12 8.74
CA GLN A 10 -1.13 -7.67 7.98
C GLN A 10 -1.49 -7.59 6.49
N ALA A 11 -1.09 -6.49 5.87
CA ALA A 11 -1.39 -6.20 4.48
C ALA A 11 -0.27 -5.34 3.88
N TYR A 12 -0.17 -5.36 2.56
CA TYR A 12 0.71 -4.47 1.81
C TYR A 12 -0.01 -3.15 1.56
N TRP A 13 0.72 -2.03 1.67
CA TRP A 13 0.18 -0.68 1.51
C TRP A 13 0.85 0.02 0.34
N LEU A 14 0.06 0.36 -0.67
CA LEU A 14 0.49 1.10 -1.84
C LEU A 14 -0.17 2.48 -1.79
N VAL A 15 0.51 3.44 -1.15
CA VAL A 15 0.08 4.84 -1.19
C VAL A 15 0.67 5.48 -2.45
N VAL A 16 -0.19 6.05 -3.29
CA VAL A 16 0.14 6.50 -4.64
C VAL A 16 -0.07 8.00 -4.78
N ASN A 17 0.89 8.68 -5.40
CA ASN A 17 0.77 10.06 -5.88
C ASN A 17 1.25 10.11 -7.35
N GLY A 18 0.32 10.19 -8.30
CA GLY A 18 0.65 10.12 -9.72
C GLY A 18 1.39 8.82 -10.07
N SER A 19 2.62 8.93 -10.55
CA SER A 19 3.50 7.80 -10.89
C SER A 19 4.40 7.31 -9.76
N ASP A 20 4.27 7.91 -8.58
CA ASP A 20 5.16 7.67 -7.46
C ASP A 20 4.42 6.90 -6.35
N ILE A 21 5.17 6.10 -5.60
CA ILE A 21 4.70 5.29 -4.49
C ILE A 21 5.49 5.62 -3.22
N TRP A 22 4.79 5.62 -2.10
CA TRP A 22 5.44 5.72 -0.79
C TRP A 22 6.17 4.42 -0.47
N LEU A 23 7.41 4.55 0.03
CA LEU A 23 8.20 3.47 0.57
C LEU A 23 8.49 3.73 2.06
N ASP A 24 8.36 2.71 2.88
CA ASP A 24 8.83 2.76 4.27
C ASP A 24 10.26 2.23 4.30
N GLN A 25 11.21 3.10 4.60
CA GLN A 25 12.65 2.78 4.60
C GLN A 25 13.15 2.11 3.31
N GLY A 26 12.59 2.50 2.16
CA GLY A 26 12.96 1.96 0.84
C GLY A 26 12.24 0.68 0.43
N GLU A 27 11.33 0.16 1.26
CA GLU A 27 10.56 -1.05 0.99
C GLU A 27 9.06 -0.77 0.89
N ILE A 28 8.32 -1.67 0.24
CA ILE A 28 6.86 -1.62 0.22
C ILE A 28 6.35 -1.92 1.65
N PRO A 29 5.62 -0.99 2.29
CA PRO A 29 5.15 -1.18 3.65
C PRO A 29 4.25 -2.42 3.78
N PHE A 30 4.57 -3.28 4.76
CA PHE A 30 3.80 -4.48 5.07
C PHE A 30 3.50 -4.54 6.57
N GLY A 31 2.22 -4.41 6.91
CA GLY A 31 1.82 -4.34 8.31
C GLY A 31 0.36 -3.93 8.49
N ASP A 32 0.04 -3.49 9.71
CA ASP A 32 -1.27 -2.96 10.03
C ASP A 32 -1.35 -1.46 9.72
N ALA A 33 -2.50 -0.99 9.23
CA ALA A 33 -2.72 0.41 8.87
C ALA A 33 -2.37 1.38 10.02
N HIS A 34 -2.69 1.01 11.26
CA HIS A 34 -2.45 1.84 12.44
C HIS A 34 -0.95 1.99 12.75
N THR A 35 -0.10 1.08 12.29
CA THR A 35 1.36 1.20 12.47
C THR A 35 1.93 2.34 11.62
N TYR A 36 1.24 2.67 10.54
CA TYR A 36 1.67 3.65 9.55
C TYR A 36 0.80 4.92 9.54
N ASP A 37 -0.13 5.03 10.49
CA ASP A 37 -1.15 6.09 10.55
C ASP A 37 -1.94 6.24 9.24
N LEU A 38 -2.27 5.11 8.58
CA LEU A 38 -2.99 5.10 7.31
C LEU A 38 -4.52 4.98 7.52
N PRO A 39 -5.34 5.80 6.82
CA PRO A 39 -6.80 5.73 6.87
C PRO A 39 -7.33 4.52 6.09
N LYS A 40 -7.35 3.35 6.74
CA LYS A 40 -7.78 2.08 6.14
C LYS A 40 -9.19 2.14 5.54
N GLU A 41 -10.08 2.94 6.10
CA GLU A 41 -11.45 3.13 5.63
C GLU A 41 -11.55 3.78 4.25
N LYS A 42 -10.51 4.51 3.83
CA LYS A 42 -10.41 5.10 2.49
C LYS A 42 -9.64 4.21 1.51
N ALA A 43 -9.00 3.15 2.01
CA ALA A 43 -8.17 2.27 1.21
C ALA A 43 -9.02 1.27 0.40
N VAL A 44 -8.55 0.94 -0.80
CA VAL A 44 -9.20 -0.01 -1.71
C VAL A 44 -8.34 -1.26 -1.83
N VAL A 45 -8.91 -2.44 -1.66
CA VAL A 45 -8.18 -3.70 -1.94
C VAL A 45 -8.09 -3.89 -3.44
N ILE A 46 -6.88 -3.95 -3.99
CA ILE A 46 -6.65 -4.05 -5.45
C ILE A 46 -6.01 -5.36 -5.91
N ALA A 47 -5.44 -6.12 -4.98
CA ALA A 47 -4.81 -7.42 -5.22
C ALA A 47 -4.67 -8.22 -3.92
N GLU A 48 -4.20 -9.46 -4.06
CA GLU A 48 -3.64 -10.28 -3.00
C GLU A 48 -2.20 -10.64 -3.41
N TYR A 49 -1.27 -10.63 -2.45
CA TYR A 49 0.11 -11.01 -2.67
C TYR A 49 0.62 -11.80 -1.47
N GLN A 50 1.20 -12.98 -1.72
CA GLN A 50 1.66 -13.92 -0.69
C GLN A 50 0.61 -14.24 0.40
N GLY A 51 -0.68 -14.29 0.05
CA GLY A 51 -1.76 -14.56 1.00
C GLY A 51 -2.25 -13.35 1.81
N HIS A 52 -1.76 -12.15 1.50
CA HIS A 52 -2.13 -10.91 2.17
C HIS A 52 -2.78 -9.92 1.19
N SER A 53 -3.76 -9.16 1.68
CA SER A 53 -4.38 -8.10 0.88
C SER A 53 -3.36 -7.02 0.53
N VAL A 54 -3.48 -6.47 -0.67
CA VAL A 54 -2.75 -5.27 -1.10
C VAL A 54 -3.75 -4.13 -1.19
N TYR A 55 -3.57 -3.14 -0.32
CA TYR A 55 -4.38 -1.94 -0.27
C TYR A 55 -3.74 -0.84 -1.10
N TRP A 56 -4.58 -0.14 -1.86
CA TRP A 56 -4.26 1.10 -2.53
C TRP A 56 -4.84 2.27 -1.73
N LEU A 57 -4.10 3.36 -1.67
CA LEU A 57 -4.55 4.61 -1.06
C LEU A 57 -4.03 5.80 -1.87
N ASN A 58 -4.81 6.86 -1.99
CA ASN A 58 -4.35 8.11 -2.54
C ASN A 58 -3.53 8.87 -1.48
N ASP A 59 -2.36 9.39 -1.84
CA ASP A 59 -1.55 10.25 -0.95
C ASP A 59 -2.36 11.44 -0.40
N ALA A 60 -3.27 12.01 -1.20
CA ALA A 60 -4.14 13.11 -0.77
C ALA A 60 -5.07 12.75 0.40
N ASP A 61 -5.28 11.46 0.66
CA ASP A 61 -6.09 10.99 1.78
C ASP A 61 -5.29 10.79 3.07
N VAL A 62 -3.95 10.82 3.01
CA VAL A 62 -3.04 10.65 4.13
C VAL A 62 -2.69 12.01 4.74
N GLU A 63 -2.83 12.15 6.06
CA GLU A 63 -2.60 13.44 6.72
C GLU A 63 -1.11 13.79 6.93
N ARG A 64 -0.24 12.77 6.91
CA ARG A 64 1.21 12.94 7.07
C ARG A 64 1.91 13.10 5.73
N GLY A 65 3.00 13.86 5.71
CA GLY A 65 3.89 13.90 4.55
C GLY A 65 4.61 12.55 4.36
N LEU A 66 4.51 12.00 3.16
CA LEU A 66 5.17 10.75 2.76
C LEU A 66 6.31 11.04 1.79
N GLU A 67 7.43 10.34 1.96
CA GLU A 67 8.52 10.39 0.99
C GLU A 67 8.18 9.48 -0.19
N MET A 68 7.80 10.11 -1.30
CA MET A 68 7.40 9.42 -2.52
C MET A 68 8.62 9.03 -3.35
N SER A 69 8.59 7.82 -3.89
CA SER A 69 9.61 7.25 -4.76
C SER A 69 9.01 6.89 -6.10
N SER A 70 9.73 7.15 -7.19
CA SER A 70 9.23 6.82 -8.53
C SER A 70 9.06 5.32 -8.69
N LEU A 71 7.97 4.87 -9.34
CA LEU A 71 7.77 3.46 -9.72
C LEU A 71 9.02 2.84 -10.39
N ARG A 72 9.80 3.64 -11.11
CA ARG A 72 11.02 3.19 -11.79
C ARG A 72 12.14 2.76 -10.85
N SER A 73 12.15 3.17 -9.57
CA SER A 73 13.14 2.69 -8.59
C SER A 73 12.85 1.26 -8.11
N LEU A 74 11.68 0.70 -8.46
CA LEU A 74 11.20 -0.59 -7.99
C LEU A 74 11.36 -1.71 -9.04
N LEU A 75 12.20 -1.51 -10.07
CA LEU A 75 12.42 -2.48 -11.15
C LEU A 75 13.02 -3.81 -10.67
N ASP A 76 13.69 -3.80 -9.52
CA ASP A 76 14.30 -5.00 -8.91
C ASP A 76 13.30 -5.81 -8.07
N LEU A 77 12.06 -5.33 -7.88
CA LEU A 77 11.03 -6.10 -7.18
C LEU A 77 10.72 -7.42 -7.91
N PRO A 78 10.26 -8.45 -7.19
CA PRO A 78 9.69 -9.63 -7.81
C PRO A 78 8.62 -9.25 -8.83
N GLN A 79 8.64 -9.87 -10.01
CA GLN A 79 7.80 -9.50 -11.16
C GLN A 79 6.31 -9.36 -10.79
N GLU A 80 5.77 -10.30 -9.99
CA GLU A 80 4.38 -10.25 -9.54
C GLU A 80 4.06 -8.99 -8.74
N LEU A 81 4.92 -8.63 -7.78
CA LEU A 81 4.74 -7.43 -6.96
C LEU A 81 4.92 -6.16 -7.81
N PHE A 82 5.90 -6.14 -8.70
CA PHE A 82 6.10 -5.01 -9.63
C PHE A 82 4.87 -4.77 -10.52
N LEU A 83 4.20 -5.83 -10.99
CA LEU A 83 2.97 -5.72 -11.76
C LEU A 83 1.80 -5.18 -10.92
N ILE A 84 1.69 -5.61 -9.66
CA ILE A 84 0.67 -5.09 -8.73
C ILE A 84 0.89 -3.60 -8.47
N VAL A 85 2.13 -3.19 -8.21
CA VAL A 85 2.54 -1.79 -8.01
C VAL A 85 2.30 -0.95 -9.27
N SER A 86 2.61 -1.48 -10.45
CA SER A 86 2.31 -0.84 -11.74
C SER A 86 0.80 -0.66 -11.96
N LYS A 87 -0.02 -1.63 -11.54
CA LYS A 87 -1.48 -1.53 -11.57
C LYS A 87 -1.97 -0.46 -10.59
N ALA A 88 -1.40 -0.40 -9.39
CA ALA A 88 -1.74 0.58 -8.36
C ALA A 88 -1.57 2.03 -8.85
N VAL A 89 -0.46 2.32 -9.54
CA VAL A 89 -0.21 3.63 -10.14
C VAL A 89 -1.28 4.02 -11.16
N GLN A 90 -1.78 3.06 -11.95
CA GLN A 90 -2.85 3.30 -12.94
C GLN A 90 -4.22 3.57 -12.30
N TYR A 91 -4.44 3.22 -11.03
CA TYR A 91 -5.69 3.57 -10.32
C TYR A 91 -5.75 5.04 -9.89
N GLY A 92 -4.58 5.68 -9.71
CA GLY A 92 -4.49 7.07 -9.28
C GLY A 92 -4.50 8.09 -10.42
N THR A 93 -4.49 7.63 -11.67
CA THR A 93 -4.52 8.45 -12.89
C THR A 93 -5.92 8.70 -13.42
#